data_AF-A0AAQ3ARE8-F1
#
_entry.id   AF-A0AAQ3ARE8-F1
#
_cell.length_a   1.000
_cell.length_b   1.000
_cell.length_c   1.000
_cell.angle_alpha   90.00
_cell.angle_beta   90.00
_cell.angle_gamma   90.00
#
_symmetry.space_group_name_H-M   'P 1'
#
loop_
_entity.id
_entity.type
_entity.pdbx_description
1 polymer ?
#
loop_
_entity_poly.entity_id
_entity_poly.type
_entity_poly.pdbx_seq_one_letter_code
_entity_poly.pdbx_strand_id
1 'polypeptide(L)'
;MADELDTSVNVLLGETVTESMTDDLKVISKKLEIINLQLAKRNMVKIKTIRLILIALCAFIVLVFIALTIMQSSYLRWNYNNPELAVAGTILHGFEFVFVRLAPLAFIASVIGIAITYKKR
;
A
#
# COMPACT_ATOMS: atom_id res chain seq x y z
N MET A 1 -56.52 -17.20 40.44
CA MET A 1 -55.46 -16.21 40.68
C MET A 1 -54.12 -16.93 40.70
N ALA A 2 -53.66 -17.41 39.54
CA ALA A 2 -52.40 -18.15 39.43
C ALA A 2 -51.78 -17.99 38.03
N ASP A 3 -52.09 -16.89 37.33
CA ASP A 3 -51.65 -16.64 35.95
C ASP A 3 -50.66 -15.47 35.86
N GLU A 4 -50.27 -14.92 37.01
CA GLU A 4 -49.50 -13.68 37.12
C GLU A 4 -48.03 -13.94 37.46
N LEU A 5 -47.70 -15.16 37.94
CA LEU A 5 -46.36 -15.51 38.43
C LEU A 5 -45.47 -16.20 37.39
N ASP A 6 -46.06 -16.90 36.41
CA ASP A 6 -45.29 -17.61 35.37
C ASP A 6 -44.56 -16.67 34.40
N THR A 7 -45.04 -15.44 34.24
CA THR A 7 -44.37 -14.42 33.42
C THR A 7 -43.19 -13.75 34.14
N SER A 8 -43.18 -13.76 35.48
CA SER A 8 -42.15 -13.08 36.29
C SER A 8 -40.93 -13.95 36.61
N VAL A 9 -41.12 -15.27 36.73
CA VAL A 9 -40.02 -16.20 37.08
C VAL A 9 -39.18 -16.55 35.85
N ASN A 10 -39.77 -16.60 34.65
CA ASN A 10 -39.06 -16.79 33.38
C ASN A 10 -38.11 -15.62 33.03
N VAL A 11 -38.39 -14.42 33.55
CA VAL A 11 -37.52 -13.24 33.43
C VAL A 11 -36.39 -13.26 34.48
N LEU A 12 -36.61 -13.87 35.64
CA LEU A 12 -35.64 -13.97 36.75
C LEU A 12 -34.67 -15.17 36.62
N LEU A 13 -35.05 -16.23 35.92
CA LEU A 13 -34.20 -17.42 35.67
C LEU A 13 -33.15 -17.21 34.57
N GLY A 14 -33.11 -16.03 33.94
CA GLY A 14 -32.11 -15.69 32.91
C GLY A 14 -32.25 -16.48 31.60
N GLU A 15 -33.21 -17.41 31.52
CA GLU A 15 -33.43 -18.30 30.37
C GLU A 15 -33.79 -17.49 29.10
N THR A 16 -34.50 -16.38 29.26
CA THR A 16 -34.88 -15.45 28.18
C THR A 16 -33.75 -14.50 27.74
N VAL A 17 -32.67 -14.34 28.51
CA VAL A 17 -31.51 -13.49 28.16
C VAL A 17 -30.51 -14.27 27.31
N THR A 18 -30.36 -15.57 27.53
CA THR A 18 -29.43 -16.44 26.81
C THR A 18 -29.79 -16.60 25.33
N GLU A 19 -31.07 -16.67 25.00
CA GLU A 19 -31.54 -16.84 23.61
C GLU A 19 -31.33 -15.55 22.79
N SER A 20 -31.64 -14.38 23.36
CA SER A 20 -31.32 -13.07 22.77
C SER A 20 -29.81 -12.87 22.61
N MET A 21 -29.00 -13.17 23.63
CA MET A 21 -27.54 -13.07 23.53
C MET A 21 -27.00 -13.96 22.42
N THR A 22 -27.54 -15.17 22.25
CA THR A 22 -27.06 -16.10 21.22
C THR A 22 -27.40 -15.60 19.81
N ASP A 23 -28.59 -15.04 19.61
CA ASP A 23 -28.98 -14.46 18.32
C ASP A 23 -28.24 -13.14 18.03
N ASP A 24 -28.03 -12.29 19.05
CA ASP A 24 -27.21 -11.07 18.96
C ASP A 24 -25.74 -11.39 18.65
N LEU A 25 -25.15 -12.40 19.30
CA LEU A 25 -23.80 -12.89 19.00
C LEU A 25 -23.71 -13.44 17.57
N LYS A 26 -24.76 -14.11 17.09
CA LYS A 26 -24.84 -14.63 15.71
C LYS A 26 -24.92 -13.50 14.68
N VAL A 27 -25.65 -12.43 15.00
CA VAL A 27 -25.71 -11.20 14.19
C VAL A 27 -24.36 -10.50 14.16
N ILE A 28 -23.69 -10.37 15.31
CA ILE A 28 -22.34 -9.78 15.43
C ILE A 28 -21.32 -10.62 14.64
N SER A 29 -21.36 -11.95 14.76
CA SER A 29 -20.49 -12.87 14.02
C SER A 29 -20.64 -12.70 12.50
N LYS A 30 -21.87 -12.65 11.99
CA LYS A 30 -22.11 -12.39 10.55
C LYS A 30 -21.58 -11.03 10.11
N LYS A 31 -21.76 -9.99 10.92
CA LYS A 31 -21.21 -8.66 10.61
C LYS A 31 -19.69 -8.66 10.59
N LEU A 32 -19.03 -9.34 11.54
CA LEU A 32 -17.58 -9.50 11.54
C LEU A 32 -17.08 -10.28 10.32
N GLU A 33 -17.78 -11.34 9.91
CA GLU A 33 -17.42 -12.13 8.74
C GLU A 33 -17.44 -11.28 7.46
N ILE A 34 -18.49 -10.49 7.27
CA ILE A 34 -18.61 -9.58 6.12
C ILE A 34 -17.51 -8.50 6.16
N ILE A 35 -17.22 -7.93 7.33
CA ILE A 35 -16.14 -6.95 7.50
C ILE A 35 -14.79 -7.59 7.19
N ASN A 36 -14.52 -8.79 7.69
CA ASN A 36 -13.27 -9.53 7.45
C ASN A 36 -13.12 -9.85 5.96
N LEU A 37 -14.19 -10.26 5.30
CA LEU A 37 -14.22 -10.54 3.86
C LEU A 37 -13.95 -9.27 3.03
N GLN A 38 -14.58 -8.14 3.38
CA GLN A 38 -14.30 -6.85 2.73
C GLN A 38 -12.88 -6.36 2.99
N LEU A 39 -12.38 -6.52 4.21
CA LEU A 39 -11.03 -6.12 4.58
C LEU A 39 -10.00 -6.94 3.80
N ALA A 40 -10.19 -8.26 3.72
CA ALA A 40 -9.38 -9.18 2.92
C ALA A 40 -9.41 -8.80 1.43
N LYS A 41 -10.60 -8.50 0.88
CA LYS A 41 -10.76 -8.09 -0.52
C LYS A 41 -10.07 -6.76 -0.83
N ARG A 42 -10.26 -5.73 0.01
CA ARG A 42 -9.54 -4.44 -0.11
C ARG A 42 -8.04 -4.62 0.04
N ASN A 43 -7.60 -5.54 0.90
CA ASN A 43 -6.20 -5.84 1.11
C ASN A 43 -5.51 -6.45 -0.11
N MET A 44 -6.20 -7.31 -0.87
CA MET A 44 -5.69 -7.89 -2.11
C MET A 44 -5.57 -6.86 -3.23
N VAL A 45 -6.55 -5.95 -3.35
CA VAL A 45 -6.50 -4.88 -4.36
C VAL A 45 -5.38 -3.89 -4.05
N LYS A 46 -5.24 -3.46 -2.79
CA LYS A 46 -4.16 -2.56 -2.37
C LYS A 46 -2.76 -3.10 -2.67
N ILE A 47 -2.53 -4.40 -2.46
CA ILE A 47 -1.26 -5.04 -2.85
C ILE A 47 -0.99 -4.89 -4.34
N LYS A 48 -1.98 -5.23 -5.17
CA LYS A 48 -1.82 -5.20 -6.64
C LYS A 48 -1.48 -3.78 -7.10
N THR A 49 -2.16 -2.77 -6.55
CA THR A 49 -1.88 -1.37 -6.84
C THR A 49 -0.47 -0.97 -6.42
N ILE A 50 -0.01 -1.32 -5.22
CA ILE A 50 1.34 -0.99 -4.75
C ILE A 50 2.41 -1.63 -5.64
N ARG A 51 2.27 -2.91 -5.99
CA ARG A 51 3.18 -3.58 -6.94
C ARG A 51 3.22 -2.87 -8.28
N LEU A 52 2.07 -2.47 -8.81
CA LEU A 52 1.96 -1.82 -10.11
C LEU A 52 2.61 -0.43 -10.08
N ILE A 53 2.37 0.35 -9.01
CA ILE A 53 3.06 1.63 -8.78
C ILE A 53 4.57 1.44 -8.72
N LEU A 54 5.06 0.42 -8.02
CA LEU A 54 6.49 0.14 -7.93
C LEU A 54 7.11 -0.25 -9.26
N ILE A 55 6.43 -1.09 -10.04
CA ILE A 55 6.87 -1.47 -11.39
C ILE A 55 6.88 -0.25 -12.31
N ALA A 56 5.83 0.57 -12.28
CA ALA A 56 5.76 1.80 -13.07
C ALA A 56 6.86 2.80 -12.69
N LEU A 57 7.13 2.98 -11.40
CA LEU A 57 8.22 3.81 -10.89
C LEU A 57 9.58 3.29 -11.39
N CYS A 58 9.81 1.98 -11.30
CA CYS A 58 11.04 1.35 -11.79
C CYS A 58 11.21 1.53 -13.31
N ALA A 59 10.17 1.29 -14.09
CA ALA A 59 10.19 1.50 -15.53
C ALA A 59 10.47 2.97 -15.91
N PHE A 60 9.89 3.92 -15.16
CA PHE A 60 10.14 5.34 -15.35
C PHE A 60 11.61 5.71 -15.07
N ILE A 61 12.18 5.19 -13.98
CA ILE A 61 13.60 5.37 -13.62
C ILE A 61 14.51 4.84 -14.75
N VAL A 62 14.23 3.64 -15.27
CA VAL A 62 15.00 3.04 -16.38
C VAL A 62 14.90 3.88 -17.65
N LEU A 63 13.71 4.37 -17.99
CA LEU A 63 13.51 5.23 -19.17
C LEU A 63 14.35 6.52 -19.07
N VAL A 64 14.31 7.19 -17.92
CA VAL A 64 15.10 8.39 -17.66
C VAL A 64 16.61 8.09 -17.74
N PHE A 65 17.04 6.94 -17.24
CA PHE A 65 18.44 6.51 -17.32
C PHE A 65 18.90 6.32 -18.77
N ILE A 66 18.09 5.67 -19.61
CA ILE A 66 18.41 5.49 -21.03
C ILE A 66 18.55 6.86 -21.72
N ALA A 67 17.61 7.77 -21.49
CA ALA A 67 17.67 9.13 -22.05
C ALA A 67 18.95 9.88 -21.60
N LEU A 68 19.30 9.77 -20.32
CA LEU A 68 20.53 10.32 -19.77
C LEU A 68 21.78 9.72 -20.43
N THR A 69 21.86 8.40 -20.60
CA THR A 69 23.04 7.77 -21.24
C THR A 69 23.27 8.22 -22.67
N ILE A 70 22.19 8.43 -23.44
CA ILE A 70 22.27 9.00 -24.80
C ILE A 70 22.80 10.43 -24.75
N MET A 71 22.32 11.24 -23.80
CA MET A 71 22.82 12.61 -23.60
C MET A 71 24.26 12.64 -23.07
N GLN A 72 24.65 11.74 -22.16
CA GLN A 72 25.94 11.74 -21.46
C GLN A 72 27.11 11.65 -22.46
N SER A 73 27.00 10.81 -23.48
CA SER A 73 27.99 10.74 -24.56
C SER A 73 28.13 12.04 -25.37
N SER A 74 27.05 12.83 -25.51
CA SER A 74 27.11 14.13 -26.19
C SER A 74 27.57 15.25 -25.26
N TYR A 75 27.14 15.17 -24.00
CA TYR A 75 27.39 16.11 -22.93
C TYR A 75 28.87 16.16 -22.51
N LEU A 76 29.53 14.99 -22.42
CA LEU A 76 30.98 14.93 -22.15
C LEU A 76 31.83 15.61 -23.24
N ARG A 77 31.27 15.76 -24.45
CA ARG A 77 31.94 16.35 -25.62
C ARG A 77 31.64 17.84 -25.80
N TRP A 78 30.87 18.44 -24.91
CA TRP A 78 30.57 19.86 -24.93
C TRP A 78 31.78 20.72 -24.58
N ASN A 79 31.84 21.90 -25.19
CA ASN A 79 32.91 22.87 -24.92
C ASN A 79 32.60 23.65 -23.63
N TYR A 80 33.31 23.32 -22.55
CA TYR A 80 33.16 23.98 -21.24
C TYR A 80 33.74 25.40 -21.16
N ASN A 81 34.43 25.89 -22.20
CA ASN A 81 34.75 27.32 -22.30
C ASN A 81 33.52 28.18 -22.59
N ASN A 82 32.42 27.59 -23.06
CA ASN A 82 31.15 28.30 -23.19
C ASN A 82 30.38 28.23 -21.86
N PRO A 83 30.08 29.38 -21.22
CA PRO A 83 29.46 29.40 -19.89
C PRO A 83 28.07 28.76 -19.89
N GLU A 84 27.31 28.87 -20.97
CA GLU A 84 25.97 28.27 -21.11
C GLU A 84 26.01 26.73 -21.01
N LEU A 85 26.97 26.10 -21.71
CA LEU A 85 27.14 24.64 -21.71
C LEU A 85 27.73 24.14 -20.38
N ALA A 86 28.62 24.92 -19.77
CA ALA A 86 29.17 24.61 -18.45
C ALA A 86 28.07 24.61 -17.37
N VAL A 87 27.17 25.60 -17.37
CA VAL A 87 26.03 25.64 -16.44
C VAL A 87 25.09 24.46 -16.68
N ALA A 88 24.69 24.21 -17.93
CA ALA A 88 23.84 23.06 -18.28
C ALA A 88 24.45 21.74 -17.80
N GLY A 89 25.78 21.63 -17.87
CA GLY A 89 26.50 20.48 -17.38
C GLY A 89 26.47 20.28 -15.87
N THR A 90 26.72 21.34 -15.12
CA THR A 90 26.63 21.27 -13.65
C THR A 90 25.22 20.88 -13.17
N ILE A 91 24.18 21.34 -13.88
CA ILE A 91 22.79 20.95 -13.60
C ILE A 91 22.57 19.47 -13.89
N LEU A 92 23.01 18.96 -15.04
CA LEU A 92 22.93 17.54 -15.39
C LEU A 92 23.67 16.67 -14.37
N HIS A 93 24.86 17.09 -13.96
CA HIS A 93 25.65 16.39 -12.96
C HIS A 93 24.98 16.39 -11.57
N GLY A 94 24.36 17.51 -11.18
CA GLY A 94 23.53 17.59 -9.98
C GLY A 94 22.32 16.65 -10.05
N PHE A 95 21.72 16.50 -11.22
CA PHE A 95 20.63 15.55 -11.44
C PHE A 95 21.11 14.10 -11.31
N GLU A 96 22.22 13.72 -11.94
CA GLU A 96 22.85 12.40 -11.78
C GLU A 96 23.09 12.08 -10.30
N PHE A 97 23.59 13.05 -9.55
CA PHE A 97 23.88 12.90 -8.12
C PHE A 97 22.65 12.60 -7.27
N VAL A 98 21.52 13.25 -7.56
CA VAL A 98 20.23 12.98 -6.90
C VAL A 98 19.66 11.64 -7.36
N PHE A 99 19.75 11.34 -8.66
CA PHE A 99 19.25 10.10 -9.24
C PHE A 99 19.94 8.87 -8.66
N VAL A 100 21.27 8.89 -8.53
CA VAL A 100 22.06 7.82 -7.89
C VAL A 100 21.63 7.58 -6.44
N ARG A 101 21.16 8.60 -5.72
CA ARG A 101 20.63 8.49 -4.35
C ARG A 101 19.18 8.05 -4.28
N LEU A 102 18.39 8.39 -5.30
CA LEU A 102 16.99 8.00 -5.41
C LEU A 102 16.84 6.51 -5.77
N ALA A 103 17.78 5.95 -6.53
CA ALA A 103 17.78 4.54 -6.91
C ALA A 103 17.75 3.58 -5.70
N PRO A 104 18.59 3.75 -4.65
CA PRO A 104 18.48 2.99 -3.40
C PRO A 104 17.11 3.12 -2.71
N LEU A 105 16.52 4.33 -2.69
CA LEU A 105 15.20 4.54 -2.09
C LEU A 105 14.10 3.82 -2.87
N ALA A 106 14.14 3.90 -4.20
CA ALA A 106 13.23 3.16 -5.07
C ALA A 106 13.39 1.64 -4.91
N PHE A 107 14.63 1.17 -4.72
CA PHE A 107 14.92 -0.24 -4.45
C PHE A 107 14.34 -0.69 -3.11
N ILE A 108 14.53 0.08 -2.03
CA ILE A 108 13.93 -0.21 -0.71
C ILE A 108 12.40 -0.21 -0.81
N ALA A 109 11.80 0.75 -1.50
CA ALA A 109 10.35 0.78 -1.72
C ALA A 109 9.86 -0.47 -2.47
N SER A 110 10.63 -0.93 -3.47
CA SER A 110 10.37 -2.18 -4.20
C SER A 110 10.41 -3.40 -3.29
N VAL A 111 11.46 -3.53 -2.46
CA VAL A 111 11.62 -4.62 -1.49
C VAL A 111 10.50 -4.62 -0.46
N ILE A 112 10.13 -3.46 0.09
CA ILE A 112 9.01 -3.32 1.04
C ILE A 112 7.70 -3.74 0.38
N GLY A 113 7.44 -3.31 -0.86
CA GLY A 113 6.25 -3.73 -1.60
C GLY A 113 6.19 -5.23 -1.85
N ILE A 114 7.32 -5.87 -2.16
CA ILE A 114 7.42 -7.31 -2.32
C ILE A 114 7.20 -8.03 -0.98
N ALA A 115 7.84 -7.59 0.10
CA ALA A 115 7.72 -8.20 1.44
C ALA A 115 6.29 -8.13 1.98
N ILE A 116 5.62 -6.97 1.85
CA ILE A 116 4.20 -6.82 2.22
C ILE A 116 3.31 -7.74 1.36
N THR A 117 3.67 -7.96 0.09
CA THR A 117 2.94 -8.89 -0.79
C THR A 117 3.10 -10.35 -0.35
N TYR A 118 4.29 -10.74 0.10
CA TYR A 118 4.58 -12.10 0.56
C TYR A 118 3.88 -12.44 1.88
N LYS A 119 3.78 -11.49 2.81
CA LYS A 119 3.16 -11.71 4.13
C LYS A 119 1.63 -11.90 4.09
N LYS A 120 1.00 -11.64 2.94
CA LYS A 120 -0.46 -11.64 2.80
C LYS A 120 -1.02 -12.80 2.01
N ARG A 121 -0.14 -13.70 1.56
CA ARG A 121 -0.48 -15.04 1.11
C ARG A 121 -0.30 -15.98 2.28
#